data_AF-A0A2D6TVI4-F1
#
_entry.id   AF-A0A2D6TVI4-F1
#
_cell.length_a   1.000
_cell.length_b   1.000
_cell.length_c   1.000
_cell.angle_alpha   90.00
_cell.angle_beta   90.00
_cell.angle_gamma   90.00
#
_symmetry.space_group_name_H-M   'P 1'
#
loop_
_entity.id
_entity.type
_entity.pdbx_description
1 polymer ?
#
loop_
_entity_poly.entity_id
_entity_poly.type
_entity_poly.pdbx_seq_one_letter_code
_entity_poly.pdbx_strand_id
1 'polypeptide(L)'
;MNNKSYADAAGAYGKNAHNLSRDQREVEARVLVKSADALEDIKTNWSDDGKWQGLDKKEILSDCLLYNRSIWLLFYDAAIEKQEAIEHQDTQDKQAKTLRSNIINLANFIFKREMDILRTQDVSMLESIITINREISAGLMVRPNKPKAGALKP
;
A
#
# COMPACT_ATOMS: atom_id res chain seq x y z
N MET A 1 6.03 -48.97 13.02
CA MET A 1 6.67 -47.63 13.04
C MET A 1 5.99 -46.76 12.00
N ASN A 2 5.27 -45.73 12.45
CA ASN A 2 4.29 -44.97 11.68
C ASN A 2 4.96 -43.74 11.04
N ASN A 3 5.34 -43.82 9.76
CA ASN A 3 5.99 -42.74 9.02
C ASN A 3 4.96 -41.83 8.32
N LYS A 4 4.01 -41.29 9.09
CA LYS A 4 2.99 -40.33 8.63
C LYS A 4 2.95 -39.14 9.60
N SER A 5 3.99 -38.29 9.56
CA SER A 5 3.96 -37.03 10.33
C SER A 5 4.90 -35.92 9.86
N TYR A 6 5.69 -36.10 8.79
CA TYR A 6 6.58 -35.03 8.30
C TYR A 6 6.04 -34.32 7.04
N ALA A 7 5.31 -35.03 6.16
CA ALA A 7 4.72 -34.43 4.97
C ALA A 7 3.51 -33.53 5.28
N ASP A 8 2.71 -33.90 6.28
CA ASP A 8 1.51 -33.14 6.68
C ASP A 8 1.85 -31.82 7.38
N ALA A 9 2.98 -31.77 8.11
CA ALA A 9 3.48 -30.55 8.75
C ALA A 9 4.04 -29.55 7.72
N ALA A 10 4.81 -30.01 6.73
CA ALA A 10 5.35 -29.15 5.67
C ALA A 10 4.26 -28.51 4.79
N GLY A 11 3.17 -29.24 4.54
CA GLY A 11 2.00 -28.72 3.81
C GLY A 11 1.19 -27.67 4.57
N ALA A 12 1.22 -27.69 5.91
CA ALA A 12 0.53 -26.72 6.75
C ALA A 12 1.23 -25.35 6.77
N TYR A 13 2.56 -25.31 6.79
CA TYR A 13 3.32 -24.06 6.68
C TYR A 13 3.07 -23.33 5.35
N GLY A 14 3.04 -24.07 4.23
CA GLY A 14 2.76 -23.49 2.91
C GLY A 14 1.33 -22.94 2.76
N LYS A 15 0.32 -23.61 3.33
CA LYS A 15 -1.08 -23.13 3.30
C LYS A 15 -1.29 -21.90 4.18
N ASN A 16 -0.66 -21.86 5.36
CA ASN A 16 -0.82 -20.74 6.28
C ASN A 16 -0.07 -19.48 5.81
N ALA A 17 1.09 -19.62 5.18
CA ALA A 17 1.85 -18.48 4.64
C ALA A 17 1.10 -17.72 3.53
N HIS A 18 0.38 -18.45 2.66
CA HIS A 18 -0.44 -17.82 1.61
C HIS A 18 -1.65 -17.07 2.17
N ASN A 19 -2.30 -17.60 3.21
CA ASN A 19 -3.40 -16.93 3.87
C ASN A 19 -2.90 -15.69 4.65
N LEU A 20 -1.78 -15.80 5.36
CA LEU A 20 -1.16 -14.69 6.08
C LEU A 20 -0.77 -13.53 5.14
N SER A 21 -0.17 -13.85 3.99
CA SER A 21 0.16 -12.82 2.99
C SER A 21 -1.07 -12.17 2.36
N ARG A 22 -2.18 -12.91 2.23
CA ARG A 22 -3.45 -12.39 1.73
C ARG A 22 -4.09 -11.45 2.74
N ASP A 23 -4.15 -11.88 4.00
CA ASP A 23 -4.70 -11.09 5.10
C ASP A 23 -3.93 -9.76 5.22
N GLN A 24 -2.60 -9.81 5.06
CA GLN A 24 -1.74 -8.63 5.06
C GLN A 24 -2.07 -7.66 3.91
N ARG A 25 -2.16 -8.12 2.65
CA ARG A 25 -2.49 -7.25 1.51
C ARG A 25 -3.87 -6.61 1.64
N GLU A 26 -4.83 -7.35 2.19
CA GLU A 26 -6.18 -6.85 2.41
C GLU A 26 -6.20 -5.77 3.50
N VAL A 27 -5.41 -5.94 4.57
CA VAL A 27 -5.21 -4.90 5.59
C VAL A 27 -4.59 -3.64 4.99
N GLU A 28 -3.51 -3.80 4.20
CA GLU A 28 -2.83 -2.69 3.51
C GLU A 28 -3.76 -1.93 2.56
N ALA A 29 -4.59 -2.65 1.80
CA ALA A 29 -5.59 -2.05 0.92
C ALA A 29 -6.65 -1.24 1.71
N ARG A 30 -7.10 -1.75 2.86
CA ARG A 30 -8.10 -1.06 3.69
C ARG A 30 -7.55 0.21 4.34
N VAL A 31 -6.30 0.21 4.80
CA VAL A 31 -5.71 1.42 5.41
C VAL A 31 -5.53 2.53 4.37
N LEU A 32 -5.19 2.19 3.12
CA LEU A 32 -5.14 3.13 2.00
C LEU A 32 -6.51 3.73 1.67
N VAL A 33 -7.57 2.90 1.64
CA VAL A 33 -8.96 3.39 1.44
C VAL A 33 -9.37 4.33 2.55
N LYS A 34 -9.12 3.95 3.81
CA LYS A 34 -9.40 4.82 4.96
C LYS A 34 -8.69 6.17 4.87
N SER A 35 -7.43 6.18 4.43
CA SER A 35 -6.68 7.41 4.19
C SER A 35 -7.32 8.23 3.06
N ALA A 36 -7.65 7.59 1.94
CA ALA A 36 -8.28 8.24 0.79
C ALA A 36 -9.62 8.90 1.17
N ASP A 37 -10.46 8.21 1.96
CA ASP A 37 -11.75 8.72 2.39
C ASP A 37 -11.61 9.93 3.33
N ALA A 38 -10.64 9.89 4.25
CA ALA A 38 -10.36 11.03 5.14
C ALA A 38 -9.86 12.27 4.36
N LEU A 39 -8.99 12.06 3.38
CA LEU A 39 -8.50 13.15 2.53
C LEU A 39 -9.59 13.69 1.59
N GLU A 40 -10.47 12.82 1.07
CA GLU A 40 -11.64 13.24 0.28
C GLU A 40 -12.59 14.09 1.12
N ASP A 41 -12.87 13.68 2.35
CA ASP A 41 -13.73 14.43 3.26
C ASP A 41 -13.22 15.85 3.53
N ILE A 42 -11.89 16.01 3.71
CA ILE A 42 -11.26 17.33 3.81
C ILE A 42 -11.42 18.10 2.51
N LYS A 43 -11.07 17.51 1.36
CA LYS A 43 -11.12 18.17 0.05
C LYS A 43 -12.53 18.69 -0.26
N THR A 44 -13.55 17.86 -0.05
CA THR A 44 -14.95 18.18 -0.36
C THR A 44 -15.50 19.27 0.55
N ASN A 45 -15.11 19.28 1.83
CA ASN A 45 -15.73 20.16 2.82
C ASN A 45 -14.82 21.30 3.31
N TRP A 46 -13.69 21.56 2.66
CA TRP A 46 -12.71 22.55 3.12
C TRP A 46 -13.28 23.97 3.33
N SER A 47 -14.26 24.34 2.49
CA SER A 47 -14.95 25.63 2.51
C SER A 47 -16.24 25.64 3.35
N ASP A 48 -16.62 24.51 3.96
CA ASP A 48 -17.77 24.44 4.86
C ASP A 48 -17.33 24.79 6.29
N ASP A 49 -17.40 26.08 6.64
CA ASP A 49 -17.01 26.55 7.98
C ASP A 49 -17.93 25.99 9.09
N GLY A 50 -19.14 25.50 8.77
CA GLY A 50 -20.02 24.85 9.73
C GLY A 50 -19.48 23.49 10.18
N LYS A 51 -18.91 22.71 9.26
CA LYS A 51 -18.26 21.42 9.56
C LYS A 51 -17.08 21.57 10.53
N TRP A 52 -16.34 22.68 10.41
CA TRP A 52 -15.12 22.93 11.19
C TRP A 52 -15.39 23.75 12.45
N GLN A 53 -16.64 23.97 12.83
CA GLN A 53 -16.97 24.78 14.00
C GLN A 53 -16.33 24.20 15.28
N GLY A 54 -15.50 25.01 15.93
CA GLY A 54 -14.78 24.59 17.14
C GLY A 54 -13.58 23.67 16.89
N LEU A 55 -13.17 23.50 15.62
CA LEU A 55 -12.05 22.66 15.21
C LEU A 55 -11.04 23.48 14.40
N ASP A 56 -9.75 23.14 14.49
CA ASP A 56 -8.74 23.67 13.58
C ASP A 56 -8.63 22.78 12.34
N LYS A 57 -9.23 23.24 11.23
CA LYS A 57 -9.16 22.50 9.95
C LYS A 57 -7.75 22.29 9.41
N LYS A 58 -6.79 23.15 9.77
CA LYS A 58 -5.39 23.02 9.36
C LYS A 58 -4.69 21.89 10.13
N GLU A 59 -4.99 21.78 11.43
CA GLU A 59 -4.51 20.69 12.27
C GLU A 59 -5.06 19.35 11.77
N ILE A 60 -6.37 19.28 11.51
CA ILE A 60 -7.02 18.08 10.96
C ILE A 60 -6.41 17.68 9.60
N LEU A 61 -6.17 18.65 8.71
CA LEU A 61 -5.47 18.39 7.45
C LEU A 61 -4.07 17.81 7.70
N SER A 62 -3.31 18.37 8.63
CA SER A 62 -1.98 17.87 9.00
C SER A 62 -2.03 16.44 9.52
N ASP A 63 -2.99 16.12 10.38
CA ASP A 63 -3.14 14.78 10.96
C ASP A 63 -3.53 13.74 9.91
N CYS A 64 -4.43 14.08 8.98
CA CYS A 64 -4.79 13.18 7.88
C CYS A 64 -3.62 12.96 6.92
N LEU A 65 -2.83 14.00 6.62
CA LEU A 65 -1.60 13.85 5.81
C LEU A 65 -0.54 13.04 6.55
N LEU A 66 -0.40 13.19 7.87
CA LEU A 66 0.52 12.38 8.68
C LEU A 66 0.11 10.90 8.69
N TYR A 67 -1.18 10.63 8.84
CA TYR A 67 -1.71 9.28 8.73
C TYR A 67 -1.39 8.67 7.36
N ASN A 68 -1.63 9.41 6.27
CA ASN A 68 -1.25 8.97 4.93
C ASN A 68 0.25 8.68 4.79
N ARG A 69 1.10 9.60 5.27
CA ARG A 69 2.56 9.45 5.25
C ARG A 69 3.03 8.18 5.97
N SER A 70 2.42 7.86 7.11
CA SER A 70 2.79 6.66 7.89
C SER A 70 2.59 5.36 7.10
N ILE A 71 1.54 5.28 6.28
CA ILE A 71 1.28 4.14 5.39
C ILE A 71 2.35 4.08 4.30
N TRP A 72 2.67 5.23 3.70
CA TRP A 72 3.65 5.29 2.62
C TRP A 72 5.09 5.05 3.06
N LEU A 73 5.44 5.40 4.31
CA LEU A 73 6.70 5.01 4.92
C LEU A 73 6.83 3.48 5.02
N LEU A 74 5.77 2.78 5.45
CA LEU A 74 5.78 1.32 5.50
C LEU A 74 6.04 0.69 4.11
N PHE A 75 5.39 1.19 3.06
CA PHE A 75 5.63 0.71 1.70
C PHE A 75 7.03 1.04 1.18
N TYR A 76 7.54 2.23 1.52
CA TYR A 76 8.88 2.67 1.15
C TYR A 76 9.96 1.80 1.81
N ASP A 77 9.87 1.59 3.11
CA ASP A 77 10.81 0.76 3.88
C ASP A 77 10.82 -0.68 3.36
N ALA A 78 9.63 -1.27 3.11
CA ALA A 78 9.52 -2.61 2.55
C ALA A 78 10.06 -2.72 1.11
N ALA A 79 10.04 -1.63 0.34
CA ALA A 79 10.62 -1.60 -1.01
C ALA A 79 12.16 -1.53 -0.97
N ILE A 80 12.73 -0.79 -0.01
CA ILE A 80 14.17 -0.66 0.19
C ILE A 80 14.78 -1.94 0.78
N GLU A 81 14.23 -2.48 1.87
CA GLU A 81 14.78 -3.67 2.55
C GLU A 81 14.96 -4.83 1.56
N LYS A 82 13.95 -5.05 0.71
CA LYS A 82 14.02 -6.12 -0.27
C LYS A 82 14.99 -5.79 -1.41
N GLN A 83 15.19 -4.52 -1.76
CA GLN A 83 16.12 -4.11 -2.82
C GLN A 83 17.55 -4.52 -2.45
N GLU A 84 17.96 -4.29 -1.21
CA GLU A 84 19.27 -4.69 -0.68
C GLU A 84 19.48 -6.21 -0.74
N ALA A 85 18.45 -7.00 -0.42
CA ALA A 85 18.51 -8.46 -0.46
C ALA A 85 18.74 -9.08 -1.87
N ILE A 86 18.38 -8.36 -2.94
CA ILE A 86 18.50 -8.86 -4.33
C ILE A 86 19.87 -8.58 -4.93
N GLU A 87 20.59 -7.58 -4.45
CA GLU A 87 21.94 -7.29 -4.94
C GLU A 87 22.89 -8.49 -4.73
N HIS A 88 22.44 -9.55 -4.03
CA HIS A 88 23.17 -10.78 -3.76
C HIS A 88 22.61 -12.03 -4.49
N GLN A 89 21.57 -11.93 -5.33
CA GLN A 89 20.95 -13.10 -6.00
C GLN A 89 20.63 -12.85 -7.49
N ASP A 90 21.09 -13.75 -8.37
CA ASP A 90 21.08 -13.54 -9.82
C ASP A 90 19.77 -14.01 -10.51
N THR A 91 19.34 -13.23 -11.52
CA THR A 91 18.39 -13.54 -12.63
C THR A 91 16.86 -13.69 -12.44
N GLN A 92 16.27 -13.77 -11.24
CA GLN A 92 14.78 -13.79 -11.11
C GLN A 92 14.10 -12.40 -11.13
N ASP A 93 14.85 -11.29 -11.18
CA ASP A 93 14.44 -10.06 -10.48
C ASP A 93 14.13 -8.80 -11.30
N LYS A 94 13.95 -8.86 -12.63
CA LYS A 94 13.68 -7.62 -13.38
C LYS A 94 12.32 -7.00 -13.03
N GLN A 95 11.26 -7.81 -12.99
CA GLN A 95 9.91 -7.33 -12.66
C GLN A 95 9.80 -6.86 -11.21
N ALA A 96 10.44 -7.59 -10.28
CA ALA A 96 10.41 -7.24 -8.87
C ALA A 96 11.22 -5.96 -8.56
N LYS A 97 12.35 -5.74 -9.25
CA LYS A 97 13.10 -4.47 -9.20
C LYS A 97 12.28 -3.30 -9.76
N THR A 98 11.60 -3.49 -10.91
CA THR A 98 10.72 -2.44 -11.47
C THR A 98 9.58 -2.08 -10.54
N LEU A 99 8.92 -3.06 -9.92
CA LEU A 99 7.84 -2.80 -8.97
C LEU A 99 8.32 -1.96 -7.78
N ARG A 100 9.48 -2.29 -7.20
CA ARG A 100 10.06 -1.54 -6.08
C ARG A 100 10.40 -0.11 -6.46
N SER A 101 11.06 0.07 -7.59
CA SER A 101 11.38 1.41 -8.10
C SER A 101 10.12 2.25 -8.28
N ASN A 102 9.02 1.66 -8.77
CA ASN A 102 7.74 2.35 -8.91
C ASN A 102 7.17 2.76 -7.54
N ILE A 103 7.22 1.87 -6.53
CA ILE A 103 6.75 2.20 -5.16
C ILE A 103 7.58 3.33 -4.55
N ILE A 104 8.91 3.27 -4.67
CA ILE A 104 9.81 4.32 -4.19
C ILE A 104 9.51 5.67 -4.85
N ASN A 105 9.31 5.68 -6.17
CA ASN A 105 8.98 6.89 -6.90
C ASN A 105 7.62 7.47 -6.49
N LEU A 106 6.61 6.63 -6.27
CA LEU A 106 5.30 7.05 -5.77
C LEU A 106 5.38 7.61 -4.34
N ALA A 107 6.10 6.95 -3.45
CA ALA A 107 6.30 7.44 -2.08
C ALA A 107 6.96 8.83 -2.08
N ASN A 108 8.03 9.01 -2.85
CA ASN A 108 8.71 10.31 -3.00
C ASN A 108 7.78 11.40 -3.55
N PHE A 109 6.96 11.06 -4.55
CA PHE A 109 5.95 11.98 -5.07
C PHE A 109 4.96 12.40 -3.99
N ILE A 110 4.46 11.44 -3.20
CA ILE A 110 3.49 11.69 -2.13
C ILE A 110 4.09 12.57 -1.03
N PHE A 111 5.30 12.26 -0.55
CA PHE A 111 5.96 13.07 0.48
C PHE A 111 6.13 14.52 0.03
N LYS A 112 6.58 14.72 -1.22
CA LYS A 112 6.69 16.07 -1.79
C LYS A 112 5.32 16.75 -1.87
N ARG A 113 4.30 16.04 -2.36
CA ARG A 113 2.94 16.55 -2.53
C ARG A 113 2.31 16.97 -1.20
N GLU A 114 2.49 16.18 -0.14
CA GLU A 114 2.01 16.51 1.20
C GLU A 114 2.69 17.77 1.75
N MET A 115 4.00 17.93 1.54
CA MET A 115 4.72 19.15 1.95
C MET A 115 4.20 20.38 1.20
N ASP A 116 3.91 20.24 -0.10
CA ASP A 116 3.30 21.33 -0.87
C ASP A 116 1.93 21.71 -0.33
N ILE A 117 1.06 20.73 -0.03
CA ILE A 117 -0.27 20.96 0.56
C ILE A 117 -0.17 21.66 1.91
N LEU A 118 0.73 21.22 2.81
CA LEU A 118 0.89 21.85 4.12
C LEU A 118 1.35 23.30 4.01
N ARG A 119 2.19 23.60 3.02
CA ARG A 119 2.72 24.94 2.78
C ARG A 119 1.69 25.88 2.13
N THR A 120 0.94 25.41 1.14
CA THR A 120 0.02 26.25 0.35
C THR A 120 -1.41 26.22 0.85
N GLN A 121 -1.78 25.17 1.58
CA GLN A 121 -3.16 24.84 1.97
C GLN A 121 -4.09 24.62 0.77
N ASP A 122 -3.51 24.31 -0.40
CA ASP A 122 -4.28 24.01 -1.60
C ASP A 122 -4.80 22.58 -1.54
N VAL A 123 -6.03 22.43 -1.06
CA VAL A 123 -6.69 21.11 -0.93
C VAL A 123 -6.99 20.45 -2.27
N SER A 124 -6.97 21.18 -3.40
CA SER A 124 -7.16 20.56 -4.73
C SER A 124 -6.05 19.56 -5.06
N MET A 125 -4.87 19.76 -4.48
CA MET A 125 -3.71 18.89 -4.63
C MET A 125 -3.89 17.51 -3.97
N LEU A 126 -4.87 17.36 -3.07
CA LEU A 126 -5.22 16.08 -2.42
C LEU A 126 -5.70 15.03 -3.43
N GLU A 127 -6.31 15.46 -4.54
CA GLU A 127 -6.89 14.58 -5.58
C GLU A 127 -5.89 13.51 -6.05
N SER A 128 -4.64 13.90 -6.29
CA SER A 128 -3.62 12.96 -6.75
C SER A 128 -3.27 11.92 -5.69
N ILE A 129 -3.23 12.31 -4.40
CA ILE A 129 -2.94 11.37 -3.31
C ILE A 129 -4.12 10.38 -3.16
N ILE A 130 -5.35 10.89 -3.18
CA ILE A 130 -6.58 10.10 -3.08
C ILE A 130 -6.65 9.07 -4.21
N THR A 131 -6.40 9.51 -5.45
CA THR A 131 -6.40 8.65 -6.63
C THR A 131 -5.36 7.54 -6.49
N ILE A 132 -4.12 7.88 -6.15
CA ILE A 132 -3.07 6.87 -5.98
C ILE A 132 -3.44 5.86 -4.90
N ASN A 133 -3.95 6.31 -3.74
CA ASN A 133 -4.36 5.41 -2.67
C ASN A 133 -5.46 4.43 -3.11
N ARG A 134 -6.46 4.91 -3.85
CA ARG A 134 -7.55 4.07 -4.39
C ARG A 134 -7.04 3.07 -5.42
N GLU A 135 -6.19 3.49 -6.35
CA GLU A 135 -5.64 2.61 -7.40
C GLU A 135 -4.73 1.52 -6.80
N ILE A 136 -3.84 1.88 -5.86
CA ILE A 136 -2.99 0.90 -5.19
C ILE A 136 -3.83 -0.06 -4.34
N SER A 137 -4.84 0.46 -3.61
CA SER A 137 -5.76 -0.39 -2.86
C SER A 137 -6.50 -1.39 -3.76
N ALA A 138 -7.05 -0.93 -4.89
CA ALA A 138 -7.70 -1.79 -5.87
C ALA A 138 -6.75 -2.88 -6.38
N GLY A 139 -5.51 -2.51 -6.73
CA GLY A 139 -4.47 -3.46 -7.14
C GLY A 139 -4.13 -4.50 -6.08
N LEU A 140 -4.05 -4.10 -4.79
CA LEU A 140 -3.82 -5.00 -3.67
C LEU A 140 -4.98 -5.97 -3.41
N MET A 141 -6.22 -5.54 -3.70
CA MET A 141 -7.42 -6.39 -3.59
C MET A 141 -7.55 -7.41 -4.71
N VAL A 142 -6.92 -7.19 -5.87
CA VAL A 142 -6.91 -8.17 -6.97
C VAL A 142 -6.14 -9.42 -6.54
N ARG A 143 -6.80 -10.58 -6.67
CA ARG A 143 -6.17 -11.87 -6.39
C ARG A 143 -5.14 -12.18 -7.49
N PRO A 144 -3.87 -12.48 -7.17
CA PRO A 144 -2.93 -12.95 -8.17
C PRO A 144 -3.46 -14.25 -8.77
N ASN A 145 -3.79 -14.22 -10.06
CA ASN A 145 -4.26 -15.40 -10.77
C ASN A 145 -3.07 -16.35 -10.93
N LYS A 146 -3.10 -17.51 -10.28
CA LYS A 146 -2.05 -18.53 -10.48
C LYS A 146 -2.13 -18.99 -11.94
N PRO A 147 -1.05 -18.97 -12.74
CA PRO A 147 -1.06 -19.61 -14.05
C PRO A 147 -1.49 -21.07 -13.87
N LYS A 148 -2.46 -21.54 -14.65
CA LYS A 148 -2.88 -22.95 -14.61
C LYS A 148 -1.69 -23.81 -15.04
N ALA A 149 -1.02 -24.44 -14.07
CA ALA A 149 -0.14 -25.57 -14.33
C ALA A 149 -1.02 -26.72 -14.84
N GLY A 150 -1.18 -26.83 -16.16
CA GLY A 150 -2.08 -27.83 -16.73
C GLY A 150 -2.48 -27.57 -18.17
N ALA A 151 -1.51 -27.28 -19.04
CA ALA A 151 -1.67 -27.47 -20.48
C ALA A 151 -0.40 -28.12 -21.06
N LEU A 152 0.12 -29.13 -20.37
CA LEU A 152 0.84 -30.21 -21.03
C LEU A 152 -0.21 -31.27 -21.33
N LYS A 153 -0.56 -31.39 -22.60
CA LYS A 153 -1.23 -32.56 -23.16
C LYS A 153 -0.45 -33.00 -24.42
N PRO A 154 -0.53 -34.30 -24.73
CA PRO A 154 0.60 -35.18 -25.03
C PRO A 154 1.30 -34.92 -26.35
#